data_AF-A0A5C3EPB3-F1
#
_entry.id   AF-A0A5C3EPB3-F1
#
_cell.length_a   1.000
_cell.length_b   1.000
_cell.length_c   1.000
_cell.angle_alpha   90.00
_cell.angle_beta   90.00
_cell.angle_gamma   90.00
#
_symmetry.space_group_name_H-M   'P 1'
#
loop_
_entity.id
_entity.type
_entity.pdbx_description
1 polymer ?
#
loop_
_entity_poly.entity_id
_entity_poly.type
_entity_poly.pdbx_seq_one_letter_code
_entity_poly.pdbx_strand_id
1 'polypeptide(L)'
;MSATTDLPKLPADASKAALDSAVNQTVNGDVPSTSDDATNTDAAAAGASSNTDANEYRTVFSDATNFNVKHPLYNSWTLWFDNPSQKGMASARGTKESWGDDMNKVVDFDSVEEFWGLYNNVVPPSELPQKANYYLFKQGVKPAWEDPANTNGGKWSIQLPRDKTRAQIDRLWLYTMLAAIGETLEAPFPNGVPPPSSSPEDELVTGVIMSARANFYRIAIWTRKAEDTDELAAKLLDIGKQFKVNVLGYDIDAKIGSGLTSDVEFQSHKESEKKKGKKTVV
;
A
#
# COMPACT_ATOMS: atom_id res chain seq x y z
N MET A 1 -25.04 -6.60 23.55
CA MET A 1 -24.89 -5.18 23.18
C MET A 1 -24.34 -5.18 21.76
N SER A 2 -25.06 -4.63 20.79
CA SER A 2 -24.59 -4.59 19.40
C SER A 2 -23.43 -3.60 19.34
N ALA A 3 -22.20 -4.09 19.19
CA ALA A 3 -21.05 -3.23 18.92
C ALA A 3 -21.26 -2.59 17.55
N THR A 4 -21.63 -1.31 17.53
CA THR A 4 -21.58 -0.51 16.32
C THR A 4 -20.12 -0.34 15.96
N THR A 5 -19.72 -0.87 14.80
CA THR A 5 -18.38 -0.72 14.26
C THR A 5 -18.11 0.75 13.90
N ASP A 6 -16.97 1.29 14.31
CA ASP A 6 -16.50 2.64 13.94
C ASP A 6 -15.87 2.67 12.53
N LEU A 7 -15.83 1.52 11.84
CA LEU A 7 -15.37 1.43 10.46
C LEU A 7 -16.37 2.11 9.51
N PRO A 8 -15.91 2.84 8.48
CA PRO A 8 -16.78 3.32 7.41
C PRO A 8 -17.49 2.16 6.72
N LYS A 9 -18.57 2.48 6.00
CA LYS A 9 -19.48 1.49 5.43
C LYS A 9 -18.75 0.41 4.60
N LEU A 10 -17.81 0.79 3.73
CA LEU A 10 -17.10 -0.18 2.89
C LEU A 10 -16.21 -1.15 3.70
N PRO A 11 -15.32 -0.70 4.61
CA PRO A 11 -14.57 -1.61 5.49
C PRO A 11 -15.44 -2.36 6.49
N ALA A 12 -16.54 -1.76 6.97
CA ALA A 12 -17.50 -2.43 7.82
C ALA A 12 -18.23 -3.55 7.08
N ASP A 13 -18.66 -3.29 5.83
CA ASP A 13 -19.29 -4.26 4.95
C ASP A 13 -18.29 -5.33 4.50
N ALA A 14 -17.01 -5.01 4.29
CA ALA A 14 -15.95 -5.97 4.00
C ALA A 14 -15.61 -6.84 5.22
N SER A 15 -15.50 -6.23 6.41
CA SER A 15 -15.35 -6.94 7.68
C SER A 15 -16.53 -7.89 7.91
N LYS A 16 -17.76 -7.39 7.72
CA LYS A 16 -18.98 -8.19 7.80
C LYS A 16 -19.04 -9.27 6.72
N ALA A 17 -18.64 -9.00 5.49
CA ALA A 17 -18.61 -9.98 4.41
C ALA A 17 -17.52 -11.05 4.63
N ALA A 18 -16.38 -10.68 5.22
CA ALA A 18 -15.36 -11.64 5.64
C ALA A 18 -15.89 -12.54 6.77
N LEU A 19 -16.60 -11.97 7.75
CA LEU A 19 -17.30 -12.70 8.80
C LEU A 19 -18.38 -13.63 8.21
N ASP A 20 -19.25 -13.10 7.34
CA ASP A 20 -20.35 -13.83 6.71
C ASP A 20 -19.82 -14.91 5.74
N SER A 21 -18.71 -14.68 5.03
CA SER A 21 -18.05 -15.67 4.17
C SER A 21 -17.41 -16.79 4.98
N ALA A 22 -16.77 -16.47 6.11
CA ALA A 22 -16.25 -17.46 7.04
C ALA A 22 -17.37 -18.34 7.61
N VAL A 23 -18.55 -17.75 7.87
CA VAL A 23 -19.75 -18.47 8.32
C VAL A 23 -20.41 -19.28 7.20
N ASN A 24 -20.42 -18.82 5.95
CA ASN A 24 -21.07 -19.54 4.86
C ASN A 24 -20.24 -20.70 4.30
N GLN A 25 -18.90 -20.63 4.35
CA GLN A 25 -18.04 -21.76 3.98
C GLN A 25 -18.14 -22.94 4.96
N THR A 26 -18.69 -22.74 6.16
CA THR A 26 -18.88 -23.80 7.16
C THR A 26 -20.27 -24.46 7.10
N VAL A 27 -21.23 -23.91 6.33
CA VAL A 27 -22.63 -24.38 6.30
C VAL A 27 -22.95 -25.28 5.10
N ASN A 28 -22.24 -25.17 3.97
CA ASN A 28 -22.46 -26.06 2.82
C ASN A 28 -21.14 -26.70 2.35
N GLY A 29 -20.80 -27.83 2.95
CA GLY A 29 -19.81 -28.74 2.40
C GLY A 29 -20.36 -29.43 1.15
N ASP A 30 -20.15 -28.85 -0.02
CA ASP A 30 -20.26 -29.56 -1.30
C ASP A 30 -18.86 -29.73 -1.89
N VAL A 31 -18.28 -30.90 -1.64
CA VAL A 31 -17.09 -31.41 -2.34
C VAL A 31 -17.58 -32.13 -3.61
N PRO A 32 -17.04 -31.85 -4.80
CA PRO A 32 -17.36 -32.61 -6.00
C PRO A 32 -16.89 -34.05 -5.84
N SER A 33 -17.81 -34.99 -5.97
CA SER A 33 -17.52 -36.43 -5.93
C SER A 33 -16.87 -36.88 -7.24
N THR A 34 -15.60 -37.26 -7.17
CA THR A 34 -14.98 -38.17 -8.15
C THR A 34 -14.63 -39.47 -7.44
N SER A 35 -15.39 -40.52 -7.76
CA SER A 35 -15.10 -41.90 -7.43
C SER A 35 -13.83 -42.37 -8.13
N ASP A 36 -12.93 -43.05 -7.42
CA ASP A 36 -12.35 -44.33 -7.81
C ASP A 36 -11.49 -44.89 -6.66
N ASP A 37 -11.17 -46.17 -6.79
CA ASP A 37 -11.32 -47.21 -5.78
C ASP A 37 -10.02 -47.62 -5.07
N ALA A 38 -10.20 -48.18 -3.86
CA ALA A 38 -9.37 -49.09 -3.06
C ALA A 38 -7.81 -49.01 -3.07
N THR A 39 -7.22 -48.87 -1.87
CA THR A 39 -6.79 -50.03 -1.04
C THR A 39 -6.15 -49.58 0.29
N ASN A 40 -6.27 -50.46 1.27
CA ASN A 40 -6.16 -50.29 2.72
C ASN A 40 -4.75 -50.67 3.24
N THR A 41 -4.22 -49.96 4.24
CA THR A 41 -3.52 -50.56 5.42
C THR A 41 -3.16 -49.52 6.48
N ASP A 42 -3.54 -49.85 7.71
CA ASP A 42 -3.32 -49.15 8.98
C ASP A 42 -1.86 -48.83 9.31
N ALA A 43 -1.62 -47.62 9.85
CA ALA A 43 -0.71 -47.41 10.96
C ALA A 43 -1.07 -46.12 11.71
N ALA A 44 -1.41 -46.28 12.98
CA ALA A 44 -1.84 -45.24 13.89
C ALA A 44 -0.82 -44.09 14.02
N ALA A 45 -1.29 -42.88 13.76
CA ALA A 45 -0.85 -41.68 14.45
C ALA A 45 -2.10 -40.88 14.82
N ALA A 46 -2.65 -41.18 15.99
CA ALA A 46 -3.64 -40.35 16.66
C ALA A 46 -2.97 -39.01 17.04
N GLY A 47 -2.97 -38.07 16.10
CA GLY A 47 -2.83 -36.64 16.36
C GLY A 47 -4.21 -36.02 16.28
N ALA A 48 -4.74 -35.60 17.42
CA ALA A 48 -6.10 -35.15 17.62
C ALA A 48 -6.60 -34.22 16.49
N SER A 49 -7.59 -34.68 15.73
CA SER A 49 -8.50 -33.77 15.04
C SER A 49 -9.32 -33.10 16.14
N SER A 50 -8.84 -31.94 16.60
CA SER A 50 -9.65 -31.05 17.41
C SER A 50 -10.82 -30.66 16.52
N ASN A 51 -11.98 -31.21 16.86
CA ASN A 51 -13.28 -30.72 16.45
C ASN A 51 -13.36 -29.27 16.94
N THR A 52 -12.76 -28.36 16.17
CA THR A 52 -12.72 -26.94 16.47
C THR A 52 -14.08 -26.44 16.03
N ASP A 53 -14.88 -25.94 16.98
CA ASP A 53 -16.18 -25.36 16.68
C ASP A 53 -16.03 -24.40 15.50
N ALA A 54 -16.64 -24.73 14.37
CA ALA A 54 -16.57 -23.93 13.13
C ALA A 54 -17.10 -22.49 13.31
N ASN A 55 -17.69 -22.21 14.48
CA ASN A 55 -18.20 -20.91 14.91
C ASN A 55 -17.20 -20.07 15.72
N GLU A 56 -16.01 -20.59 16.06
CA GLU A 56 -15.02 -19.81 16.80
C GLU A 56 -14.13 -18.98 15.85
N TYR A 57 -14.03 -17.67 16.14
CA TYR A 57 -13.11 -16.79 15.43
C TYR A 57 -11.66 -17.09 15.83
N ARG A 58 -10.85 -17.51 14.86
CA ARG A 58 -9.43 -17.81 15.02
C ARG A 58 -8.62 -16.84 14.18
N THR A 59 -7.78 -16.06 14.82
CA THR A 59 -6.88 -15.10 14.16
C THR A 59 -5.50 -15.73 13.93
N VAL A 60 -4.67 -15.09 13.11
CA VAL A 60 -3.27 -15.48 12.88
C VAL A 60 -2.43 -15.55 14.18
N PHE A 61 -2.85 -14.84 15.24
CA PHE A 61 -2.16 -14.86 16.53
C PHE A 61 -2.46 -16.12 17.35
N SER A 62 -3.64 -16.72 17.18
CA SER A 62 -4.02 -17.96 17.85
C SER A 62 -3.57 -19.21 17.09
N ASP A 63 -3.68 -19.18 15.76
CA ASP A 63 -3.25 -20.27 14.88
C ASP A 63 -2.81 -19.67 13.53
N ALA A 64 -1.50 -19.62 13.30
CA ALA A 64 -0.94 -19.03 12.09
C ALA A 64 -1.19 -19.86 10.82
N THR A 65 -1.60 -21.13 10.94
CA THR A 65 -1.83 -22.02 9.80
C THR A 65 -3.32 -22.25 9.52
N ASN A 66 -4.18 -22.27 10.53
CA ASN A 66 -5.62 -22.56 10.38
C ASN A 66 -6.54 -21.44 10.91
N PHE A 67 -6.14 -20.17 10.77
CA PHE A 67 -7.01 -19.02 11.07
C PHE A 67 -8.15 -18.88 10.04
N ASN A 68 -9.28 -18.30 10.47
CA ASN A 68 -10.48 -18.10 9.65
C ASN A 68 -10.95 -16.63 9.59
N VAL A 69 -10.25 -15.71 10.28
CA VAL A 69 -10.49 -14.27 10.20
C VAL A 69 -9.20 -13.49 9.92
N LYS A 70 -9.34 -12.41 9.17
CA LYS A 70 -8.27 -11.48 8.79
C LYS A 70 -8.56 -10.08 9.34
N HIS A 71 -7.54 -9.24 9.46
CA HIS A 71 -7.70 -7.84 9.85
C HIS A 71 -7.87 -6.97 8.60
N PRO A 72 -9.07 -6.43 8.34
CA PRO A 72 -9.33 -5.64 7.13
C PRO A 72 -8.58 -4.31 7.17
N LEU A 73 -8.11 -3.87 6.02
CA LEU A 73 -7.62 -2.52 5.79
C LEU A 73 -8.79 -1.58 5.50
N TYR A 74 -8.55 -0.28 5.70
CA TYR A 74 -9.54 0.75 5.39
C TYR A 74 -9.76 0.89 3.87
N ASN A 75 -8.71 0.72 3.08
CA ASN A 75 -8.76 0.69 1.63
C ASN A 75 -8.14 -0.63 1.14
N SER A 76 -8.63 -1.15 0.00
CA SER A 76 -7.89 -2.13 -0.78
C SER A 76 -6.75 -1.43 -1.53
N TRP A 77 -5.61 -2.10 -1.66
CA TRP A 77 -4.41 -1.56 -2.28
C TRP A 77 -3.89 -2.47 -3.38
N THR A 78 -3.24 -1.87 -4.37
CA THR A 78 -2.55 -2.57 -5.45
C THR A 78 -1.06 -2.22 -5.41
N LEU A 79 -0.20 -3.24 -5.35
CA LEU A 79 1.23 -3.08 -5.62
C LEU A 79 1.49 -3.24 -7.12
N TRP A 80 2.22 -2.29 -7.69
CA TRP A 80 2.74 -2.33 -9.06
C TRP A 80 4.26 -2.26 -9.05
N PHE A 81 4.87 -2.79 -10.11
CA PHE A 81 6.31 -2.77 -10.31
C PHE A 81 6.64 -2.45 -11.76
N ASP A 82 7.65 -1.61 -11.97
CA ASP A 82 8.29 -1.46 -13.27
C ASP A 82 9.82 -1.50 -13.15
N ASN A 83 10.47 -1.81 -14.28
CA ASN A 83 11.89 -1.58 -14.45
C ASN A 83 12.19 -1.23 -15.91
N PRO A 84 12.36 0.06 -16.24
CA PRO A 84 12.61 0.53 -17.60
C PRO A 84 13.91 -0.02 -18.23
N SER A 85 14.81 -0.62 -17.44
CA SER A 85 16.03 -1.27 -17.98
C SER A 85 15.78 -2.71 -18.47
N GLN A 86 14.65 -3.32 -18.11
CA GLN A 86 14.26 -4.68 -18.50
C GLN A 86 13.28 -4.73 -19.68
N LYS A 87 13.22 -3.67 -20.50
CA LYS A 87 12.34 -3.49 -21.69
C LYS A 87 12.37 -4.59 -22.78
N GLY A 88 13.01 -5.73 -22.53
CA GLY A 88 13.10 -6.87 -23.45
C GLY A 88 12.07 -7.98 -23.26
N MET A 89 11.29 -8.02 -22.16
CA MET A 89 10.31 -9.11 -21.96
C MET A 89 8.87 -8.76 -22.36
N ALA A 90 8.46 -7.49 -22.29
CA ALA A 90 7.12 -7.05 -22.71
C ALA A 90 7.05 -6.60 -24.19
N SER A 91 8.19 -6.21 -24.79
CA SER A 91 8.28 -5.70 -26.17
C SER A 91 8.16 -6.78 -27.25
N ALA A 92 8.03 -8.06 -26.90
CA ALA A 92 7.73 -9.14 -27.84
C ALA A 92 6.31 -9.04 -28.47
N ARG A 93 5.47 -8.09 -28.03
CA ARG A 93 4.10 -7.88 -28.55
C ARG A 93 3.87 -6.57 -29.33
N GLY A 94 4.93 -5.90 -29.80
CA GLY A 94 4.84 -5.02 -30.98
C GLY A 94 3.89 -3.81 -30.96
N THR A 95 3.45 -3.31 -29.80
CA THR A 95 2.60 -2.10 -29.71
C THR A 95 3.38 -0.89 -29.20
N LYS A 96 3.09 0.27 -29.80
CA LYS A 96 3.73 1.58 -29.58
C LYS A 96 3.72 2.02 -28.12
N GLU A 97 4.83 2.64 -27.72
CA GLU A 97 5.17 3.15 -26.38
C GLU A 97 4.09 4.03 -25.74
N SER A 98 3.34 3.44 -24.79
CA SER A 98 2.65 4.15 -23.71
C SER A 98 3.46 3.92 -22.43
N TRP A 99 3.73 4.96 -21.64
CA TRP A 99 4.46 4.86 -20.36
C TRP A 99 3.78 3.88 -19.36
N GLY A 100 2.51 3.54 -19.59
CA GLY A 100 1.73 2.59 -18.78
C GLY A 100 1.84 1.12 -19.19
N ASP A 101 2.46 0.79 -20.33
CA ASP A 101 2.55 -0.61 -20.80
C ASP A 101 3.69 -1.40 -20.12
N ASP A 102 4.67 -0.69 -19.54
CA ASP A 102 5.85 -1.29 -18.87
C ASP A 102 5.61 -1.59 -17.38
N MET A 103 4.45 -1.17 -16.84
CA MET A 103 4.15 -1.28 -15.42
C MET A 103 3.27 -2.49 -15.12
N ASN A 104 3.81 -3.42 -14.35
CA ASN A 104 3.16 -4.69 -14.07
C ASN A 104 2.44 -4.61 -12.73
N LYS A 105 1.15 -4.94 -12.74
CA LYS A 105 0.40 -5.21 -11.52
C LYS A 105 1.02 -6.44 -10.85
N VAL A 106 1.41 -6.32 -9.59
CA VAL A 106 1.96 -7.43 -8.79
C VAL A 106 0.82 -8.14 -8.08
N VAL A 107 0.07 -7.44 -7.22
CA VAL A 107 -1.01 -8.03 -6.44
C VAL A 107 -1.99 -6.96 -5.93
N ASP A 108 -3.24 -7.34 -5.71
CA ASP A 108 -4.21 -6.59 -4.89
C ASP A 108 -4.32 -7.24 -3.51
N PHE A 109 -4.50 -6.44 -2.47
CA PHE A 109 -4.75 -6.92 -1.12
C PHE A 109 -5.66 -5.96 -0.35
N ASP A 110 -6.40 -6.49 0.62
CA ASP A 110 -7.31 -5.71 1.46
C ASP A 110 -7.22 -6.05 2.96
N SER A 111 -6.23 -6.87 3.34
CA SER A 111 -5.99 -7.26 4.74
C SER A 111 -4.53 -7.05 5.17
N VAL A 112 -4.33 -6.91 6.49
CA VAL A 112 -2.99 -6.80 7.09
C VAL A 112 -2.15 -8.05 6.84
N GLU A 113 -2.75 -9.24 6.90
CA GLU A 113 -2.09 -10.51 6.64
C GLU A 113 -1.60 -10.61 5.20
N GLU A 114 -2.40 -10.17 4.24
CA GLU A 114 -2.03 -10.18 2.82
C GLU A 114 -0.92 -9.17 2.52
N PHE A 115 -0.95 -7.99 3.15
CA PHE A 115 0.16 -7.05 3.10
C PHE A 115 1.47 -7.71 3.55
N TRP A 116 1.48 -8.39 4.70
CA TRP A 116 2.69 -9.06 5.20
C TRP A 116 3.09 -10.26 4.34
N GLY A 117 2.12 -11.01 3.82
CA GLY A 117 2.37 -12.07 2.83
C GLY A 117 3.08 -11.53 1.59
N LEU A 118 2.67 -10.36 1.10
CA LEU A 118 3.33 -9.67 -0.01
C LEU A 118 4.71 -9.13 0.37
N TYR A 119 4.79 -8.29 1.40
CA TYR A 119 6.02 -7.57 1.77
C TYR A 119 7.18 -8.53 2.05
N ASN A 120 6.91 -9.67 2.69
CA ASN A 120 7.93 -10.67 3.03
C ASN A 120 8.42 -11.49 1.82
N ASN A 121 7.76 -11.40 0.65
CA ASN A 121 8.05 -12.21 -0.53
C ASN A 121 8.44 -11.37 -1.76
N VAL A 122 8.61 -10.06 -1.62
CA VAL A 122 9.12 -9.17 -2.69
C VAL A 122 10.56 -8.76 -2.42
N VAL A 123 11.27 -8.40 -3.50
CA VAL A 123 12.65 -7.91 -3.39
C VAL A 123 12.67 -6.58 -2.62
N PRO A 124 13.47 -6.43 -1.56
CA PRO A 124 13.51 -5.19 -0.80
C PRO A 124 14.14 -4.04 -1.63
N PRO A 125 13.77 -2.77 -1.38
CA PRO A 125 14.29 -1.61 -2.11
C PRO A 125 15.81 -1.53 -2.24
N SER A 126 16.54 -1.96 -1.22
CA SER A 126 18.01 -1.99 -1.21
C SER A 126 18.55 -2.94 -2.28
N GLU A 127 17.84 -4.02 -2.61
CA GLU A 127 18.28 -5.01 -3.61
C GLU A 127 17.74 -4.75 -5.01
N LEU A 128 16.88 -3.74 -5.17
CA LEU A 128 16.33 -3.41 -6.48
C LEU A 128 17.40 -2.98 -7.50
N PRO A 129 17.25 -3.40 -8.77
CA PRO A 129 18.07 -2.89 -9.85
C PRO A 129 17.82 -1.40 -10.06
N GLN A 130 18.79 -0.72 -10.66
CA GLN A 130 18.65 0.70 -10.98
C GLN A 130 17.45 0.93 -11.92
N LYS A 131 16.78 2.07 -11.73
CA LYS A 131 15.58 2.50 -12.45
C LYS A 131 14.29 1.75 -12.08
N ALA A 132 14.36 0.69 -11.27
CA ALA A 132 13.17 0.01 -10.77
C ALA A 132 12.31 0.91 -9.87
N ASN A 133 11.00 0.64 -9.91
CA ASN A 133 10.03 1.34 -9.09
C ASN A 133 9.01 0.37 -8.48
N TYR A 134 8.67 0.60 -7.23
CA TYR A 134 7.44 0.07 -6.62
C TYR A 134 6.42 1.20 -6.49
N TYR A 135 5.16 0.87 -6.74
CA TYR A 135 4.03 1.76 -6.55
C TYR A 135 2.97 1.04 -5.73
N LEU A 136 2.62 1.57 -4.57
CA LEU A 136 1.51 1.07 -3.77
C LEU A 136 0.38 2.10 -3.80
N PHE A 137 -0.69 1.81 -4.53
CA PHE A 137 -1.79 2.75 -4.78
C PHE A 137 -3.12 2.13 -4.37
N LYS A 138 -4.08 2.98 -3.99
CA LYS A 138 -5.45 2.53 -3.69
C LYS A 138 -6.00 1.78 -4.91
N GLN A 139 -6.70 0.68 -4.67
CA GLN A 139 -7.20 -0.17 -5.75
C GLN A 139 -8.09 0.64 -6.70
N GLY A 140 -7.89 0.47 -8.01
CA GLY A 140 -8.58 1.23 -9.05
C GLY A 140 -7.91 2.55 -9.43
N VAL A 141 -6.92 3.03 -8.67
CA VAL A 141 -6.08 4.18 -9.05
C VAL A 141 -4.79 3.69 -9.71
N LYS A 142 -4.56 4.07 -10.96
CA LYS A 142 -3.28 3.81 -11.63
C LYS A 142 -2.25 4.84 -11.15
N PRO A 143 -0.98 4.46 -10.90
CA PRO A 143 0.09 5.39 -10.53
C PRO A 143 0.60 6.17 -11.76
N ALA A 144 -0.32 6.83 -12.44
CA ALA A 144 -0.12 7.59 -13.67
C ALA A 144 -0.78 8.96 -13.50
N TRP A 145 -0.17 10.01 -14.08
CA TRP A 145 -0.68 11.37 -13.95
C TRP A 145 -1.96 11.59 -14.78
N GLU A 146 -2.21 10.72 -15.75
CA GLU A 146 -3.41 10.66 -16.58
C GLU A 146 -4.61 10.06 -15.83
N ASP A 147 -4.38 9.34 -14.73
CA ASP A 147 -5.47 8.80 -13.93
C ASP A 147 -6.31 9.96 -13.36
N PRO A 148 -7.67 9.91 -13.45
CA PRO A 148 -8.53 10.96 -12.92
C PRO A 148 -8.25 11.30 -11.45
N ALA A 149 -7.83 10.33 -10.66
CA ALA A 149 -7.46 10.53 -9.26
C ALA A 149 -6.15 11.31 -9.08
N ASN A 150 -5.27 11.36 -10.08
CA ASN A 150 -3.97 12.02 -9.94
C ASN A 150 -3.83 13.29 -10.79
N THR A 151 -4.69 13.49 -11.80
CA THR A 151 -4.51 14.56 -12.80
C THR A 151 -4.48 15.98 -12.23
N ASN A 152 -5.21 16.22 -11.13
CA ASN A 152 -5.24 17.51 -10.43
C ASN A 152 -4.40 17.51 -9.14
N GLY A 153 -3.61 16.46 -8.97
CA GLY A 153 -2.87 16.16 -7.76
C GLY A 153 -1.47 16.75 -7.69
N GLY A 154 -0.77 16.33 -6.65
CA GLY A 154 0.66 16.58 -6.47
C GLY A 154 1.32 15.46 -5.68
N LYS A 155 2.60 15.65 -5.39
CA LYS A 155 3.38 14.69 -4.61
C LYS A 155 4.24 15.37 -3.58
N TRP A 156 4.27 14.79 -2.38
CA TRP A 156 5.39 14.95 -1.45
C TRP A 156 6.48 13.98 -1.83
N SER A 157 7.74 14.42 -1.83
CA SER A 157 8.85 13.51 -2.11
C SER A 157 10.14 13.91 -1.41
N ILE A 158 10.96 12.90 -1.12
CA ILE A 158 12.31 13.05 -0.60
C ILE A 158 13.28 12.27 -1.48
N GLN A 159 14.45 12.85 -1.75
CA GLN A 159 15.59 12.20 -2.40
C GLN A 159 16.66 11.92 -1.37
N LEU A 160 17.11 10.67 -1.30
CA LEU A 160 18.00 10.14 -0.29
C LEU A 160 19.25 9.55 -0.96
N PRO A 161 20.48 10.02 -0.67
CA PRO A 161 21.70 9.51 -1.29
C PRO A 161 21.83 7.99 -1.12
N ARG A 162 22.07 7.29 -2.22
CA ARG A 162 22.03 5.82 -2.22
C ARG A 162 23.13 5.21 -1.35
N ASP A 163 24.31 5.80 -1.39
CA ASP A 163 25.49 5.42 -0.60
C ASP A 163 25.24 5.53 0.90
N LYS A 164 24.56 6.60 1.35
CA LYS A 164 24.28 6.85 2.78
C LYS A 164 23.05 6.13 3.30
N THR A 165 22.04 5.93 2.45
CA THR A 165 20.72 5.46 2.88
C THR A 165 20.47 3.98 2.59
N ARG A 166 21.35 3.29 1.86
CA ARG A 166 21.18 1.87 1.50
C ARG A 166 20.80 0.97 2.68
N ALA A 167 21.40 1.16 3.85
CA ALA A 167 21.12 0.32 5.02
C ALA A 167 19.76 0.59 5.68
N GLN A 168 19.12 1.73 5.38
CA GLN A 168 17.88 2.17 6.02
C GLN A 168 16.68 2.18 5.06
N ILE A 169 16.93 2.13 3.74
CA ILE A 169 15.87 2.35 2.74
C ILE A 169 14.74 1.32 2.83
N ASP A 170 15.03 0.07 3.21
CA ASP A 170 14.02 -0.98 3.34
C ASP A 170 13.05 -0.67 4.47
N ARG A 171 13.57 -0.17 5.60
CA ARG A 171 12.78 0.29 6.74
C ARG A 171 11.96 1.53 6.38
N LEU A 172 12.58 2.52 5.72
CA LEU A 172 11.88 3.75 5.32
C LEU A 172 10.73 3.44 4.37
N TRP A 173 10.94 2.52 3.43
CA TRP A 173 9.88 2.07 2.53
C TRP A 173 8.77 1.31 3.27
N LEU A 174 9.14 0.36 4.13
CA LEU A 174 8.17 -0.35 4.96
C LEU A 174 7.30 0.63 5.75
N TYR A 175 7.90 1.60 6.43
CA TYR A 175 7.17 2.56 7.26
C TYR A 175 6.28 3.47 6.40
N THR A 176 6.71 3.80 5.18
CA THR A 176 5.87 4.53 4.23
C THR A 176 4.66 3.70 3.80
N MET A 177 4.83 2.40 3.50
CA MET A 177 3.71 1.51 3.17
C MET A 177 2.77 1.31 4.36
N LEU A 178 3.31 1.08 5.55
CA LEU A 178 2.53 0.95 6.79
C LEU A 178 1.72 2.22 7.08
N ALA A 179 2.33 3.39 6.90
CA ALA A 179 1.63 4.65 7.08
C ALA A 179 0.50 4.84 6.07
N ALA A 180 0.69 4.39 4.83
CA ALA A 180 -0.33 4.43 3.79
C ALA A 180 -1.49 3.47 4.11
N ILE A 181 -1.24 2.17 4.29
CA ILE A 181 -2.30 1.18 4.52
C ILE A 181 -2.98 1.34 5.88
N GLY A 182 -2.29 1.93 6.86
CA GLY A 182 -2.84 2.30 8.17
C GLY A 182 -3.56 3.64 8.19
N GLU A 183 -3.68 4.32 7.04
CA GLU A 183 -4.34 5.63 6.87
C GLU A 183 -3.81 6.72 7.81
N THR A 184 -2.50 6.73 8.10
CA THR A 184 -1.89 7.70 9.03
C THR A 184 -1.16 8.84 8.32
N LEU A 185 -1.08 8.83 6.99
CA LEU A 185 -0.40 9.88 6.22
C LEU A 185 -1.15 11.21 6.23
N GLU A 186 -2.48 11.18 6.34
CA GLU A 186 -3.34 12.39 6.41
C GLU A 186 -3.58 12.88 7.86
N ALA A 187 -2.83 12.34 8.82
CA ALA A 187 -2.86 12.78 10.21
C ALA A 187 -2.29 14.21 10.37
N PRO A 188 -2.69 14.96 11.42
CA PRO A 188 -3.56 14.54 12.52
C PRO A 188 -5.05 14.55 12.15
N PHE A 189 -5.80 13.58 12.69
CA PHE A 189 -7.26 13.57 12.59
C PHE A 189 -7.90 14.14 13.86
N PRO A 190 -9.01 14.88 13.78
CA PRO A 190 -9.67 15.48 14.95
C PRO A 190 -10.00 14.48 16.07
N ASN A 191 -10.35 13.23 15.72
CA ASN A 191 -10.71 12.18 16.67
C ASN A 191 -9.65 11.06 16.76
N GLY A 192 -8.43 11.29 16.23
CA GLY A 192 -7.36 10.28 16.21
C GLY A 192 -7.54 9.15 15.19
N VAL A 193 -8.67 9.09 14.48
CA VAL A 193 -8.95 8.13 13.40
C VAL A 193 -9.37 8.87 12.12
N PRO A 194 -9.11 8.30 10.92
CA PRO A 194 -9.59 8.87 9.67
C PRO A 194 -11.11 9.09 9.71
N PRO A 195 -11.62 10.23 9.20
CA PRO A 195 -13.05 10.42 9.10
C PRO A 195 -13.66 9.39 8.14
N PRO A 196 -14.93 8.98 8.34
CA PRO A 196 -15.59 8.09 7.39
C PRO A 196 -15.56 8.68 5.98
N SER A 197 -14.94 7.95 5.06
CA SER A 197 -14.93 8.29 3.64
C SER A 197 -16.25 7.83 3.02
N SER A 198 -16.99 8.78 2.48
CA SER A 198 -18.21 8.52 1.71
C SER A 198 -17.94 8.42 0.22
N SER A 199 -16.77 8.90 -0.20
CA SER A 199 -16.29 8.93 -1.57
C SER A 199 -14.76 8.97 -1.58
N PRO A 200 -14.07 8.36 -2.58
CA PRO A 200 -12.63 8.48 -2.73
C PRO A 200 -12.10 9.92 -2.75
N GLU A 201 -12.95 10.90 -3.09
CA GLU A 201 -12.64 12.34 -3.10
C GLU A 201 -12.44 12.97 -1.72
N ASP A 202 -12.90 12.28 -0.67
CA ASP A 202 -12.75 12.68 0.73
C ASP A 202 -11.32 12.45 1.24
N GLU A 203 -10.56 11.58 0.56
CA GLU A 203 -9.20 11.17 0.90
C GLU A 203 -8.20 11.77 -0.09
N LEU A 204 -7.17 12.44 0.43
CA LEU A 204 -6.14 13.07 -0.39
C LEU A 204 -5.13 12.05 -0.92
N VAL A 205 -4.66 11.10 -0.12
CA VAL A 205 -3.59 10.18 -0.52
C VAL A 205 -4.13 9.16 -1.51
N THR A 206 -3.47 9.07 -2.67
CA THR A 206 -3.80 8.09 -3.73
C THR A 206 -2.81 6.92 -3.76
N GLY A 207 -1.57 7.16 -3.36
CA GLY A 207 -0.55 6.12 -3.33
C GLY A 207 0.83 6.59 -2.91
N VAL A 208 1.74 5.64 -2.76
CA VAL A 208 3.14 5.87 -2.39
C VAL A 208 4.07 5.16 -3.38
N ILE A 209 5.26 5.74 -3.58
CA ILE A 209 6.22 5.31 -4.60
C ILE A 209 7.60 5.15 -3.99
N MET A 210 8.26 4.04 -4.32
CA MET A 210 9.69 3.85 -4.14
C MET A 210 10.39 3.83 -5.48
N SER A 211 11.43 4.63 -5.63
CA SER A 211 12.22 4.78 -6.85
C SER A 211 13.69 4.51 -6.58
N ALA A 212 14.22 3.39 -7.08
CA ALA A 212 15.65 3.11 -7.06
C ALA A 212 16.33 3.83 -8.23
N ARG A 213 17.22 4.80 -7.96
CA ARG A 213 18.03 5.49 -8.99
C ARG A 213 19.51 5.20 -8.75
N ALA A 214 20.35 5.59 -9.71
CA ALA A 214 21.78 5.29 -9.66
C ALA A 214 22.45 5.88 -8.41
N ASN A 215 22.15 7.15 -8.09
CA ASN A 215 22.84 7.90 -7.03
C ASN A 215 21.95 8.20 -5.82
N PHE A 216 20.65 7.94 -5.91
CA PHE A 216 19.69 8.21 -4.83
C PHE A 216 18.52 7.22 -4.85
N TYR A 217 17.85 7.08 -3.71
CA TYR A 217 16.49 6.59 -3.64
C TYR A 217 15.54 7.78 -3.60
N ARG A 218 14.33 7.60 -4.12
CA ARG A 218 13.26 8.58 -3.92
C ARG A 218 12.03 7.88 -3.37
N ILE A 219 11.50 8.44 -2.28
CA ILE A 219 10.21 8.06 -1.73
C ILE A 219 9.23 9.20 -2.05
N ALA A 220 8.03 8.88 -2.48
CA ALA A 220 7.00 9.87 -2.73
C ALA A 220 5.62 9.42 -2.23
N ILE A 221 4.81 10.38 -1.82
CA ILE A 221 3.38 10.23 -1.52
C ILE A 221 2.64 11.05 -2.56
N TRP A 222 1.69 10.44 -3.26
CA TRP A 222 0.83 11.10 -4.23
C TRP A 222 -0.50 11.48 -3.59
N THR A 223 -0.99 12.64 -4.01
CA THR A 223 -2.21 13.26 -3.49
C THR A 223 -3.13 13.61 -4.65
N ARG A 224 -4.45 13.49 -4.42
CA ARG A 224 -5.50 13.69 -5.43
C ARG A 224 -5.65 15.14 -5.87
N LYS A 225 -5.32 16.07 -4.98
CA LYS A 225 -5.46 17.51 -5.16
C LYS A 225 -4.14 18.20 -4.83
N ALA A 226 -3.79 19.22 -5.60
CA ALA A 226 -2.73 20.17 -5.28
C ALA A 226 -3.32 21.45 -4.65
N GLU A 227 -2.48 22.25 -4.00
CA GLU A 227 -2.88 23.49 -3.30
C GLU A 227 -3.76 24.40 -4.18
N ASP A 228 -5.04 24.55 -3.80
CA ASP A 228 -6.02 25.44 -4.46
C ASP A 228 -6.69 26.44 -3.50
N THR A 229 -6.68 26.11 -2.20
CA THR A 229 -7.31 26.83 -1.10
C THR A 229 -6.41 26.76 0.14
N ASP A 230 -6.54 27.72 1.06
CA ASP A 230 -5.75 27.73 2.31
C ASP A 230 -6.00 26.48 3.17
N GLU A 231 -7.25 25.99 3.19
CA GLU A 231 -7.64 24.78 3.91
C GLU A 231 -6.97 23.54 3.33
N LEU A 232 -6.94 23.39 2.00
CA LEU A 232 -6.25 22.29 1.35
C LEU A 232 -4.74 22.40 1.53
N ALA A 233 -4.18 23.61 1.44
CA ALA A 233 -2.76 23.85 1.68
C ALA A 233 -2.35 23.42 3.10
N ALA A 234 -3.17 23.70 4.12
CA ALA A 234 -2.93 23.23 5.48
C ALA A 234 -2.93 21.70 5.58
N LYS A 235 -3.91 21.02 4.97
CA LYS A 235 -3.98 19.55 4.94
C LYS A 235 -2.79 18.91 4.24
N LEU A 236 -2.42 19.45 3.07
CA LEU A 236 -1.24 18.98 2.33
C LEU A 236 0.04 19.20 3.12
N LEU A 237 0.16 20.34 3.82
CA LEU A 237 1.30 20.62 4.70
C LEU A 237 1.39 19.60 5.84
N ASP A 238 0.27 19.23 6.45
CA ASP A 238 0.25 18.23 7.52
C ASP A 238 0.66 16.85 7.03
N ILE A 239 0.27 16.44 5.82
CA ILE A 239 0.80 15.22 5.17
C ILE A 239 2.33 15.28 5.05
N GLY A 240 2.88 16.43 4.63
CA GLY A 240 4.32 16.64 4.53
C GLY A 240 5.02 16.49 5.89
N LYS A 241 4.50 17.14 6.93
CA LYS A 241 5.05 17.06 8.30
C LYS A 241 4.98 15.64 8.84
N GLN A 242 3.84 14.97 8.67
CA GLN A 242 3.63 13.59 9.09
C GLN A 242 4.64 12.66 8.40
N PHE A 243 4.85 12.85 7.11
CA PHE A 243 5.85 12.10 6.36
C PHE A 243 7.27 12.35 6.87
N LYS A 244 7.67 13.61 7.06
CA LYS A 244 9.02 13.97 7.54
C LYS A 244 9.31 13.42 8.95
N VAL A 245 8.38 13.63 9.87
CA VAL A 245 8.61 13.39 11.30
C VAL A 245 8.28 11.96 11.69
N ASN A 246 7.05 11.53 11.45
CA ASN A 246 6.55 10.28 12.01
C ASN A 246 6.84 9.06 11.13
N VAL A 247 6.95 9.24 9.82
CA VAL A 247 7.29 8.16 8.89
C VAL A 247 8.80 8.03 8.70
N LEU A 248 9.47 9.14 8.36
CA LEU A 248 10.91 9.14 8.06
C LEU A 248 11.79 9.31 9.29
N GLY A 249 11.26 9.82 10.40
CA GLY A 249 11.99 9.97 11.67
C GLY A 249 12.93 11.16 11.72
N TYR A 250 12.77 12.16 10.85
CA TYR A 250 13.56 13.38 10.89
C TYR A 250 12.95 14.41 11.86
N ASP A 251 13.80 15.22 12.47
CA ASP A 251 13.33 16.41 13.17
C ASP A 251 12.68 17.39 12.16
N ILE A 252 11.64 18.11 12.59
CA ILE A 252 10.93 19.04 11.71
C ILE A 252 11.85 20.16 11.19
N ASP A 253 12.79 20.61 12.03
CA ASP A 253 13.74 21.67 11.69
C ASP A 253 15.02 21.11 11.03
N ALA A 254 15.13 19.79 10.87
CA ALA A 254 16.27 19.17 10.21
C ALA A 254 16.31 19.60 8.74
N LYS A 255 17.43 20.24 8.36
CA LYS A 255 17.76 20.48 6.95
C LYS A 255 18.42 19.25 6.37
N ILE A 256 17.61 18.39 5.77
CA ILE A 256 18.06 17.12 5.18
C ILE A 256 18.83 17.40 3.87
N GLY A 257 18.54 18.52 3.21
CA GLY A 257 19.12 18.92 1.92
C GLY A 257 20.59 19.33 1.97
N SER A 258 21.50 18.38 1.72
CA SER A 258 22.87 18.69 1.28
C SER A 258 23.30 17.79 0.12
N GLY A 259 23.86 18.38 -0.93
CA GLY A 259 24.29 17.66 -2.13
C GLY A 259 23.12 17.05 -2.91
N LEU A 260 23.06 15.72 -2.98
CA LEU A 260 22.02 14.96 -3.70
C LEU A 260 20.74 14.74 -2.85
N THR A 261 20.78 15.07 -1.57
CA THR A 261 19.62 14.97 -0.70
C THR A 261 18.68 16.14 -0.95
N SER A 262 17.38 15.88 -1.13
CA SER A 262 16.37 16.94 -1.04
C SER A 262 15.80 16.97 0.37
N ASP A 263 15.18 18.09 0.73
CA ASP A 263 14.22 18.06 1.84
C ASP A 263 12.94 17.33 1.41
N VAL A 264 11.95 17.26 2.30
CA VAL A 264 10.60 16.79 1.94
C VAL A 264 9.89 17.92 1.19
N GLU A 265 9.66 17.73 -0.11
CA GLU A 265 9.15 18.77 -1.01
C GLU A 265 7.81 18.37 -1.64
N PHE A 266 6.86 19.31 -1.69
CA PHE A 266 5.63 19.19 -2.46
C PHE A 266 5.77 19.81 -3.85
N GLN A 267 5.24 19.11 -4.85
CA GLN A 267 5.14 19.60 -6.23
C GLN A 267 3.82 19.12 -6.85
N SER A 268 3.06 20.02 -7.47
CA SER A 268 1.90 19.61 -8.28
C SER A 268 2.36 18.80 -9.51
N HIS A 269 1.53 17.86 -9.98
CA HIS A 269 1.88 17.07 -11.16
C HIS A 269 2.01 17.94 -12.41
N LYS A 270 1.11 18.93 -12.58
CA LYS A 270 1.12 19.90 -13.69
C LYS A 270 2.39 20.75 -13.76
N GLU A 271 2.94 21.15 -12.60
CA GLU A 271 4.19 21.92 -12.54
C GLU A 271 5.43 21.04 -12.73
N SER A 272 5.40 19.82 -12.18
CA SER A 272 6.47 18.84 -12.32
C SER A 272 6.70 18.49 -13.80
N GLU A 273 5.62 18.35 -14.57
CA GLU A 273 5.67 18.12 -16.02
C GLU A 273 6.36 19.27 -16.76
N LYS A 274 6.06 20.51 -16.38
CA LYS A 274 6.63 21.73 -17.00
C LYS A 274 8.05 22.05 -16.53
N LYS A 275 8.63 21.25 -15.60
CA LYS A 275 9.92 21.50 -14.92
C LYS A 275 10.03 22.94 -14.36
N LYS A 276 8.90 23.52 -13.99
CA LYS A 276 8.75 24.90 -13.48
C LYS A 276 7.62 24.87 -12.46
N GLY A 277 7.87 25.34 -11.25
CA GLY A 277 6.86 25.39 -10.20
C GLY A 277 7.42 25.80 -8.85
N LYS A 278 6.55 26.36 -8.01
CA LYS A 278 6.88 26.64 -6.62
C LYS A 278 6.95 25.31 -5.88
N LYS A 279 7.94 25.14 -5.02
CA LYS A 279 8.04 23.97 -4.14
C LYS A 279 7.66 24.40 -2.73
N THR A 280 6.75 23.67 -2.10
CA THR A 280 6.52 23.78 -0.66
C THR A 280 7.48 22.81 0.02
N VAL A 281 8.15 23.23 1.09
CA VAL A 281 9.13 22.44 1.83
C VAL A 281 8.73 22.40 3.28
N VAL A 282 8.83 21.22 3.91
CA VAL A 282 8.63 20.99 5.34
C VAL A 282 9.89 20.48 5.98
#